data_AF-A0A3D1WGA6-F1
#
_entry.id   AF-A0A3D1WGA6-F1
#
_cell.length_a   1.000
_cell.length_b   1.000
_cell.length_c   1.000
_cell.angle_alpha   90.00
_cell.angle_beta   90.00
_cell.angle_gamma   90.00
#
_symmetry.space_group_name_H-M   'P 1'
#
loop_
_entity.id
_entity.type
_entity.pdbx_description
1 polymer ?
#
loop_
_entity_poly.entity_id
_entity_poly.type
_entity_poly.pdbx_seq_one_letter_code
_entity_poly.pdbx_strand_id
1 'polypeptide(L)'
;IFGGPPPLKRSLWSGGDCGCLNEGLNRQVYGFYPFWRATGGALGAEEMPPPQLINFSLMSRIAYVALPIDDTGSFNNTMQLNDRLYPTDFIRVAKRHRTQLDVVLYRNTWQSLLKDDAKMNRLIAQLPENALNLIDTRLADQASRVQSWLSFIEPAPRLGDGLTLYFDDFDDVDSGKFADFFDKLMNALIENMQARSRNYALNVVIPDRLLNRAPAFTFEKLLKYLVKAEKLKVVKERIVTNVESTTSNSNIDISYLILLSEPTRDSKKKLRQSAELPDAVGLKGSNRKFFLRNVIPVVSYAGANEPNAEDKQRQFADDLIYLSDNFNGVGLWNMPYNNPAPDPGNGIYEALSNNLLASNAAELFTNTKLCSFICINRWWGRLVLITLLLIGVVSLPVRMLVCNRFVQSPRYLYFLWLGGIGTALVAIIMLECDPDQKQWIAPLFSPKFLLGIAAAGIALVVLLEKRKRYIKP
;
A
#
# COMPACT_ATOMS: atom_id res chain seq x y z
N ILE A 1 -16.20 26.89 -3.21
CA ILE A 1 -16.68 25.50 -3.45
C ILE A 1 -16.93 24.72 -2.15
N PHE A 2 -16.46 25.16 -0.97
CA PHE A 2 -16.81 24.50 0.31
C PHE A 2 -17.64 25.41 1.22
N GLY A 3 -18.96 25.33 1.11
CA GLY A 3 -19.89 25.91 2.08
C GLY A 3 -20.35 24.84 3.07
N GLY A 4 -20.07 25.03 4.36
CA GLY A 4 -20.47 24.15 5.48
C GLY A 4 -19.93 22.70 5.43
N PRO A 5 -19.59 22.06 6.55
CA PRO A 5 -19.29 20.63 6.52
C PRO A 5 -20.59 19.87 6.17
N PRO A 6 -20.64 19.12 5.04
CA PRO A 6 -21.78 18.28 4.75
C PRO A 6 -21.93 17.22 5.87
N PRO A 7 -23.14 16.66 6.09
CA PRO A 7 -23.30 15.57 7.04
C PRO A 7 -22.34 14.44 6.67
N LEU A 8 -21.48 14.08 7.63
CA LEU A 8 -20.46 13.06 7.46
C LEU A 8 -21.15 11.70 7.20
N LYS A 9 -20.90 11.12 6.03
CA LYS A 9 -21.45 9.83 5.61
C LYS A 9 -20.46 8.70 5.89
N ARG A 10 -20.97 7.50 6.16
CA ARG A 10 -20.12 6.30 6.35
C ARG A 10 -19.57 5.81 5.00
N SER A 11 -18.32 5.39 4.95
CA SER A 11 -17.77 4.72 3.76
C SER A 11 -18.10 3.23 3.82
N LEU A 12 -18.84 2.73 2.83
CA LEU A 12 -19.17 1.31 2.68
C LEU A 12 -18.57 0.81 1.38
N TRP A 13 -17.55 -0.04 1.46
CA TRP A 13 -16.85 -0.59 0.30
C TRP A 13 -17.05 -2.09 0.22
N SER A 14 -17.08 -2.61 -1.01
CA SER A 14 -17.06 -4.04 -1.30
C SER A 14 -16.18 -4.29 -2.53
N GLY A 15 -15.39 -5.36 -2.48
CA GLY A 15 -14.65 -5.85 -3.65
C GLY A 15 -15.54 -6.64 -4.62
N GLY A 16 -16.77 -7.00 -4.22
CA GLY A 16 -17.57 -7.98 -4.95
C GLY A 16 -16.76 -9.26 -5.16
N ASP A 17 -16.69 -9.72 -6.41
CA ASP A 17 -15.92 -10.90 -6.81
C ASP A 17 -14.48 -10.58 -7.25
N CYS A 18 -14.02 -9.33 -7.11
CA CYS A 18 -12.64 -9.01 -7.46
C CYS A 18 -11.67 -9.70 -6.50
N GLY A 19 -10.58 -10.26 -7.03
CA GLY A 19 -9.51 -10.83 -6.22
C GLY A 19 -8.69 -9.78 -5.47
N CYS A 20 -7.50 -10.18 -5.05
CA CYS A 20 -6.52 -9.21 -4.56
C CYS A 20 -5.86 -8.43 -5.70
N LEU A 21 -5.11 -7.39 -5.33
CA LEU A 21 -4.21 -6.66 -6.22
C LEU A 21 -3.40 -7.61 -7.11
N ASN A 22 -3.50 -7.44 -8.42
CA ASN A 22 -2.84 -8.28 -9.41
C ASN A 22 -1.32 -8.01 -9.42
N GLU A 23 -0.51 -9.05 -9.23
CA GLU A 23 0.96 -8.98 -9.32
C GLU A 23 1.47 -8.65 -10.73
N GLY A 24 0.67 -8.92 -11.76
CA GLY A 24 0.95 -8.56 -13.15
C GLY A 24 0.81 -7.08 -13.46
N LEU A 25 0.38 -6.26 -12.49
CA LEU A 25 0.30 -4.82 -12.64
C LEU A 25 1.73 -4.23 -12.70
N ASN A 26 2.11 -3.74 -13.88
CA ASN A 26 3.49 -3.28 -14.14
C ASN A 26 3.81 -1.92 -13.49
N ARG A 27 2.81 -1.21 -13.00
CA ARG A 27 2.86 0.18 -12.50
C ARG A 27 1.83 0.41 -11.39
N GLN A 28 1.98 1.50 -10.64
CA GLN A 28 1.03 1.84 -9.58
C GLN A 28 -0.24 2.47 -10.15
N VAL A 29 -1.39 2.05 -9.63
CA VAL A 29 -2.66 2.77 -9.79
C VAL A 29 -3.03 3.36 -8.44
N TYR A 30 -3.13 4.69 -8.40
CA TYR A 30 -3.36 5.46 -7.19
C TYR A 30 -4.73 6.14 -7.24
N GLY A 31 -5.67 5.76 -6.37
CA GLY A 31 -7.01 6.34 -6.35
C GLY A 31 -7.19 7.38 -5.25
N PHE A 32 -7.76 8.55 -5.57
CA PHE A 32 -8.24 9.47 -4.53
C PHE A 32 -9.70 9.20 -4.20
N TYR A 33 -9.97 8.94 -2.93
CA TYR A 33 -11.31 8.77 -2.39
C TYR A 33 -11.68 9.95 -1.47
N PRO A 34 -12.40 10.95 -1.99
CA PRO A 34 -12.81 12.07 -1.17
C PRO A 34 -13.98 11.70 -0.24
N PHE A 35 -13.97 12.22 0.98
CA PHE A 35 -14.94 11.85 2.02
C PHE A 35 -16.39 12.18 1.66
N TRP A 36 -16.63 13.19 0.82
CA TRP A 36 -17.99 13.57 0.39
C TRP A 36 -18.64 12.57 -0.58
N ARG A 37 -17.88 11.62 -1.14
CA ARG A 37 -18.41 10.52 -1.97
C ARG A 37 -18.84 9.30 -1.17
N ALA A 38 -18.68 9.32 0.16
CA ALA A 38 -19.14 8.24 1.01
C ALA A 38 -20.65 8.04 0.90
N THR A 39 -21.10 6.80 0.69
CA THR A 39 -22.50 6.49 0.39
C THR A 39 -23.29 5.99 1.59
N GLY A 40 -22.65 5.56 2.67
CA GLY A 40 -23.22 4.74 3.77
C GLY A 40 -24.26 5.41 4.68
N GLY A 41 -25.02 6.36 4.16
CA GLY A 41 -26.07 7.08 4.87
C GLY A 41 -25.52 8.07 5.91
N ALA A 42 -26.39 8.96 6.37
CA ALA A 42 -26.13 9.70 7.60
C ALA A 42 -26.11 8.71 8.79
N LEU A 43 -25.30 9.01 9.79
CA LEU A 43 -25.30 8.28 11.06
C LEU A 43 -26.72 8.16 11.63
N GLY A 44 -27.25 6.92 11.72
CA GLY A 44 -28.60 6.65 12.25
C GLY A 44 -29.70 6.48 11.19
N ALA A 45 -29.38 6.44 9.89
CA ALA A 45 -30.36 6.09 8.87
C ALA A 45 -30.88 4.64 9.05
N GLU A 46 -32.20 4.46 8.96
CA GLU A 46 -32.87 3.15 9.10
C GLU A 46 -32.53 2.19 7.96
N GLU A 47 -32.25 2.71 6.76
CA GLU A 47 -31.91 1.92 5.59
C GLU A 47 -30.45 2.18 5.19
N MET A 48 -29.64 1.12 5.19
CA MET A 48 -28.25 1.20 4.75
C MET A 48 -28.18 1.06 3.22
N PRO A 49 -27.60 2.04 2.50
CA PRO A 49 -27.45 1.94 1.06
C PRO A 49 -26.41 0.87 0.69
N PRO A 50 -26.46 0.35 -0.55
CA PRO A 50 -25.54 -0.68 -0.99
C PRO A 50 -24.08 -0.20 -0.93
N PRO A 51 -23.12 -1.09 -0.63
CA PRO A 51 -21.70 -0.74 -0.61
C PRO A 51 -21.23 -0.35 -2.02
N GLN A 52 -20.31 0.60 -2.09
CA GLN A 52 -19.61 0.98 -3.32
C GLN A 52 -18.71 -0.18 -3.76
N LEU A 53 -18.93 -0.64 -4.98
CA LEU A 53 -18.14 -1.70 -5.59
C LEU A 53 -16.85 -1.12 -6.16
N ILE A 54 -15.71 -1.58 -5.64
CA ILE A 54 -14.37 -1.16 -6.04
C ILE A 54 -13.62 -2.37 -6.57
N ASN A 55 -13.02 -2.25 -7.76
CA ASN A 55 -12.15 -3.31 -8.27
C ASN A 55 -10.73 -3.16 -7.69
N PHE A 56 -10.51 -3.78 -6.53
CA PHE A 56 -9.22 -3.74 -5.83
C PHE A 56 -8.09 -4.48 -6.56
N SER A 57 -8.41 -5.38 -7.51
CA SER A 57 -7.36 -6.09 -8.25
C SER A 57 -6.51 -5.18 -9.13
N LEU A 58 -6.99 -3.97 -9.42
CA LEU A 58 -6.31 -2.95 -10.20
C LEU A 58 -5.84 -1.76 -9.37
N MET A 59 -6.14 -1.70 -8.07
CA MET A 59 -5.87 -0.53 -7.22
C MET A 59 -4.71 -0.82 -6.27
N SER A 60 -3.54 -0.26 -6.56
CA SER A 60 -2.36 -0.44 -5.71
C SER A 60 -2.51 0.29 -4.38
N ARG A 61 -2.94 1.56 -4.44
CA ARG A 61 -3.03 2.45 -3.28
C ARG A 61 -4.26 3.35 -3.39
N ILE A 62 -4.91 3.64 -2.26
CA ILE A 62 -6.03 4.58 -2.18
C ILE A 62 -5.71 5.65 -1.12
N ALA A 63 -5.64 6.90 -1.55
CA ALA A 63 -5.69 8.06 -0.68
C ALA A 63 -7.11 8.24 -0.16
N TYR A 64 -7.33 8.03 1.12
CA TYR A 64 -8.62 8.17 1.76
C TYR A 64 -8.54 9.23 2.85
N VAL A 65 -9.65 9.96 3.05
CA VAL A 65 -9.84 10.93 4.14
C VAL A 65 -8.83 12.09 4.11
N ALA A 66 -9.33 13.29 3.80
CA ALA A 66 -8.57 14.53 3.91
C ALA A 66 -8.71 15.10 5.33
N LEU A 67 -7.74 14.82 6.19
CA LEU A 67 -7.68 15.35 7.55
C LEU A 67 -7.15 16.78 7.52
N PRO A 68 -7.97 17.78 7.91
CA PRO A 68 -7.48 19.14 8.03
C PRO A 68 -6.48 19.24 9.18
N ILE A 69 -5.33 19.85 8.92
CA ILE A 69 -4.30 20.11 9.93
C ILE A 69 -4.45 21.53 10.48
N ASP A 70 -4.55 21.66 11.80
CA ASP A 70 -4.56 22.96 12.46
C ASP A 70 -3.16 23.55 12.71
N ASP A 71 -3.09 24.76 13.27
CA ASP A 71 -1.82 25.45 13.58
C ASP A 71 -0.96 24.71 14.63
N THR A 72 -1.50 23.71 15.31
CA THR A 72 -0.78 22.90 16.31
C THR A 72 -0.30 21.56 15.77
N GLY A 73 -0.68 21.18 14.55
CA GLY A 73 -0.43 19.82 14.05
C GLY A 73 -1.34 18.77 14.68
N SER A 74 -2.46 19.20 15.27
CA SER A 74 -3.52 18.34 15.79
C SER A 74 -4.61 18.14 14.74
N PHE A 75 -5.35 17.04 14.89
CA PHE A 75 -6.47 16.69 14.02
C PHE A 75 -7.77 17.05 14.76
N ASN A 76 -8.25 18.29 14.60
CA ASN A 76 -9.45 18.77 15.29
C ASN A 76 -10.75 18.02 14.91
N ASN A 77 -10.72 17.17 13.88
CA ASN A 77 -11.87 16.40 13.43
C ASN A 77 -11.49 14.95 13.08
N THR A 78 -10.98 14.20 14.06
CA THR A 78 -10.81 12.73 13.94
C THR A 78 -12.12 11.97 13.90
N MET A 79 -13.29 12.64 13.84
CA MET A 79 -14.58 11.98 13.81
C MET A 79 -14.61 10.88 12.75
N GLN A 80 -14.05 11.12 11.55
CA GLN A 80 -14.00 10.13 10.45
C GLN A 80 -13.16 8.86 10.74
N LEU A 81 -12.33 8.86 11.79
CA LEU A 81 -11.46 7.74 12.19
C LEU A 81 -11.79 7.21 13.58
N ASN A 82 -12.91 7.63 14.17
CA ASN A 82 -13.36 7.12 15.46
C ASN A 82 -14.24 5.88 15.25
N ASP A 83 -13.72 4.69 15.58
CA ASP A 83 -14.40 3.39 15.46
C ASP A 83 -15.79 3.33 16.11
N ARG A 84 -16.09 4.18 17.10
CA ARG A 84 -17.43 4.22 17.74
C ARG A 84 -18.46 4.99 16.93
N LEU A 85 -18.02 5.95 16.11
CA LEU A 85 -18.89 6.84 15.35
C LEU A 85 -18.84 6.54 13.84
N TYR A 86 -17.75 6.00 13.32
CA TYR A 86 -17.57 5.71 11.89
C TYR A 86 -16.92 4.33 11.71
N PRO A 87 -17.58 3.40 11.00
CA PRO A 87 -17.01 2.08 10.78
C PRO A 87 -15.74 2.17 9.93
N THR A 88 -14.63 1.67 10.45
CA THR A 88 -13.37 1.46 9.73
C THR A 88 -13.39 0.17 8.90
N ASP A 89 -14.56 -0.45 8.70
CA ASP A 89 -14.72 -1.70 7.96
C ASP A 89 -14.20 -1.61 6.52
N PHE A 90 -14.34 -0.44 5.88
CA PHE A 90 -13.81 -0.21 4.53
C PHE A 90 -12.27 -0.35 4.48
N ILE A 91 -11.56 -0.01 5.57
CA ILE A 91 -10.11 -0.19 5.71
C ILE A 91 -9.79 -1.68 5.69
N ARG A 92 -10.57 -2.49 6.41
CA ARG A 92 -10.42 -3.95 6.44
C ARG A 92 -10.66 -4.55 5.06
N VAL A 93 -11.69 -4.07 4.34
CA VAL A 93 -11.99 -4.54 2.98
C VAL A 93 -10.81 -4.27 2.05
N ALA A 94 -10.32 -3.04 1.96
CA ALA A 94 -9.18 -2.72 1.09
C ALA A 94 -7.93 -3.55 1.45
N LYS A 95 -7.62 -3.69 2.74
CA LYS A 95 -6.47 -4.49 3.21
C LYS A 95 -6.61 -5.98 2.91
N ARG A 96 -7.83 -6.53 2.97
CA ARG A 96 -8.11 -7.91 2.58
C ARG A 96 -7.80 -8.17 1.11
N HIS A 97 -7.98 -7.16 0.25
CA HIS A 97 -7.63 -7.22 -1.17
C HIS A 97 -6.20 -6.75 -1.47
N ARG A 98 -5.36 -6.52 -0.45
CA ARG A 98 -3.96 -6.04 -0.57
C ARG A 98 -3.80 -4.64 -1.17
N THR A 99 -4.85 -3.84 -1.18
CA THR A 99 -4.74 -2.42 -1.54
C THR A 99 -4.26 -1.63 -0.33
N GLN A 100 -3.21 -0.84 -0.51
CA GLN A 100 -2.65 0.01 0.55
C GLN A 100 -3.48 1.27 0.72
N LEU A 101 -3.52 1.81 1.93
CA LEU A 101 -4.32 2.99 2.26
C LEU A 101 -3.46 4.13 2.76
N ASP A 102 -3.61 5.32 2.20
CA ASP A 102 -2.91 6.51 2.66
C ASP A 102 -3.88 7.51 3.26
N VAL A 103 -3.49 8.11 4.39
CA VAL A 103 -4.24 9.22 4.99
C VAL A 103 -3.79 10.51 4.35
N VAL A 104 -4.75 11.30 3.83
CA VAL A 104 -4.45 12.60 3.24
C VAL A 104 -4.40 13.66 4.34
N LEU A 105 -3.27 14.34 4.47
CA LEU A 105 -3.08 15.49 5.32
C LEU A 105 -3.34 16.75 4.50
N TYR A 106 -4.42 17.46 4.80
CA TYR A 106 -4.89 18.59 3.99
C TYR A 106 -4.75 19.92 4.72
N ARG A 107 -4.28 20.94 4.00
CA ARG A 107 -4.30 22.33 4.48
C ARG A 107 -4.30 23.32 3.32
N ASN A 108 -5.10 24.36 3.44
CA ASN A 108 -5.19 25.44 2.45
C ASN A 108 -5.11 26.86 3.04
N THR A 109 -4.87 27.00 4.34
CA THR A 109 -4.76 28.31 4.99
C THR A 109 -3.37 28.49 5.59
N TRP A 110 -2.59 29.43 5.06
CA TRP A 110 -1.14 29.51 5.38
C TRP A 110 -0.74 30.80 6.08
N GLN A 111 -1.51 31.87 5.88
CA GLN A 111 -1.18 33.23 6.30
C GLN A 111 -0.93 33.35 7.81
N SER A 112 -1.74 32.70 8.65
CA SER A 112 -1.55 32.68 10.12
C SER A 112 -0.31 31.90 10.53
N LEU A 113 -0.08 30.75 9.88
CA LEU A 113 1.01 29.84 10.24
C LEU A 113 2.38 30.44 9.89
N LEU A 114 2.51 31.01 8.68
CA LEU A 114 3.79 31.53 8.17
C LEU A 114 4.18 32.91 8.74
N LYS A 115 3.26 33.58 9.45
CA LYS A 115 3.55 34.84 10.16
C LYS A 115 4.12 34.61 11.56
N ASP A 116 3.95 33.42 12.13
CA ASP A 116 4.31 33.11 13.52
C ASP A 116 5.27 31.90 13.54
N ASP A 117 6.55 32.18 13.71
CA ASP A 117 7.59 31.16 13.73
C ASP A 117 7.41 30.16 14.88
N ALA A 118 6.80 30.56 16.00
CA ALA A 118 6.53 29.67 17.11
C ALA A 118 5.43 28.65 16.76
N LYS A 119 4.35 29.09 16.09
CA LYS A 119 3.33 28.18 15.55
C LYS A 119 3.91 27.24 14.51
N MET A 120 4.68 27.78 13.57
CA MET A 120 5.34 27.01 12.52
C MET A 120 6.23 25.90 13.11
N ASN A 121 7.10 26.24 14.05
CA ASN A 121 8.01 25.28 14.69
C ASN A 121 7.26 24.24 15.53
N ARG A 122 6.17 24.61 16.22
CA ARG A 122 5.32 23.65 16.94
C ARG A 122 4.67 22.65 15.99
N LEU A 123 4.12 23.11 14.87
CA LEU A 123 3.52 22.23 13.88
C LEU A 123 4.56 21.25 13.31
N ILE A 124 5.75 21.74 12.94
CA ILE A 124 6.84 20.89 12.43
C ILE A 124 7.25 19.83 13.47
N ALA A 125 7.24 20.16 14.75
CA ALA A 125 7.59 19.23 15.82
C ALA A 125 6.49 18.18 16.09
N GLN A 126 5.22 18.58 16.09
CA GLN A 126 4.11 17.73 16.54
C GLN A 126 3.46 16.92 15.41
N LEU A 127 3.35 17.49 14.21
CA LEU A 127 2.64 16.85 13.10
C LEU A 127 3.24 15.49 12.70
N PRO A 128 4.57 15.31 12.57
CA PRO A 128 5.14 14.01 12.22
C PRO A 128 4.78 12.91 13.21
N GLU A 129 4.91 13.17 14.52
CA GLU A 129 4.56 12.18 15.54
C GLU A 129 3.06 11.89 15.54
N ASN A 130 2.21 12.92 15.53
CA ASN A 130 0.76 12.77 15.55
C ASN A 130 0.26 11.98 14.33
N ALA A 131 0.75 12.31 13.13
CA ALA A 131 0.36 11.65 11.89
C ALA A 131 0.79 10.18 11.87
N LEU A 132 2.02 9.88 12.30
CA LEU A 132 2.50 8.50 12.34
C LEU A 132 1.79 7.68 13.42
N ASN A 133 1.53 8.26 14.59
CA ASN A 133 0.74 7.59 15.64
C ASN A 133 -0.68 7.28 15.15
N LEU A 134 -1.28 8.18 14.37
CA LEU A 134 -2.58 7.95 13.77
C LEU A 134 -2.55 6.76 12.81
N ILE A 135 -1.70 6.77 11.78
CA ILE A 135 -1.67 5.67 10.81
C ILE A 135 -1.18 4.34 11.39
N ASP A 136 -0.43 4.37 12.50
CA ASP A 136 0.03 3.18 13.20
C ASP A 136 -1.00 2.61 14.19
N THR A 137 -2.09 3.34 14.45
CA THR A 137 -3.18 2.89 15.32
C THR A 137 -3.81 1.62 14.74
N ARG A 138 -3.91 0.58 15.57
CA ARG A 138 -4.55 -0.70 15.21
C ARG A 138 -6.07 -0.54 15.17
N LEU A 139 -6.72 -1.22 14.23
CA LEU A 139 -8.18 -1.27 14.17
C LEU A 139 -8.73 -1.94 15.44
N ALA A 140 -9.73 -1.34 16.09
CA ALA A 140 -10.25 -1.81 17.37
C ALA A 140 -11.48 -2.73 17.26
N ASP A 141 -11.89 -3.09 16.04
CA ASP A 141 -13.03 -3.98 15.79
C ASP A 141 -12.77 -5.43 16.25
N GLN A 142 -13.84 -6.20 16.43
CA GLN A 142 -13.76 -7.56 16.99
C GLN A 142 -12.90 -8.52 16.14
N ALA A 143 -12.98 -8.44 14.81
CA ALA A 143 -12.21 -9.30 13.92
C ALA A 143 -10.70 -8.95 13.99
N SER A 144 -10.38 -7.66 14.01
CA SER A 144 -9.02 -7.14 14.16
C SER A 144 -8.42 -7.47 15.54
N ARG A 145 -9.24 -7.52 16.61
CA ARG A 145 -8.79 -7.98 17.94
C ARG A 145 -8.34 -9.44 17.90
N VAL A 146 -9.10 -10.33 17.26
CA VAL A 146 -8.71 -11.75 17.11
C VAL A 146 -7.42 -11.87 16.30
N GLN A 147 -7.31 -11.13 15.18
CA GLN A 147 -6.08 -11.09 14.38
C GLN A 147 -4.87 -10.57 15.18
N SER A 148 -5.08 -9.61 16.09
CA SER A 148 -4.00 -9.07 16.91
C SER A 148 -3.40 -10.10 17.88
N TRP A 149 -4.20 -11.06 18.37
CA TRP A 149 -3.73 -12.16 19.21
C TRP A 149 -2.93 -13.19 18.39
N LEU A 150 -3.30 -13.36 17.12
CA LEU A 150 -2.64 -14.24 16.15
C LEU A 150 -1.66 -13.47 15.26
N SER A 151 -0.94 -12.49 15.82
CA SER A 151 -0.02 -11.61 15.05
C SER A 151 1.13 -12.35 14.36
N PHE A 152 1.40 -13.60 14.76
CA PHE A 152 2.33 -14.51 14.09
C PHE A 152 1.79 -15.07 12.76
N ILE A 153 0.47 -15.02 12.53
CA ILE A 153 -0.20 -15.44 11.28
C ILE A 153 -0.30 -14.26 10.32
N GLU A 154 -0.70 -13.09 10.81
CA GLU A 154 -0.85 -11.88 10.00
C GLU A 154 -0.66 -10.61 10.87
N PRO A 155 0.03 -9.57 10.39
CA PRO A 155 0.12 -8.31 11.11
C PRO A 155 -1.26 -7.71 11.37
N ALA A 156 -1.49 -7.21 12.59
CA ALA A 156 -2.75 -6.55 12.93
C ALA A 156 -3.02 -5.36 11.98
N PRO A 157 -4.23 -5.25 11.40
CA PRO A 157 -4.55 -4.16 10.51
C PRO A 157 -4.53 -2.83 11.27
N ARG A 158 -4.05 -1.80 10.57
CA ARG A 158 -3.88 -0.44 11.07
C ARG A 158 -4.66 0.56 10.21
N LEU A 159 -4.86 1.78 10.71
CA LEU A 159 -5.60 2.82 9.99
C LEU A 159 -4.99 3.18 8.64
N GLY A 160 -3.67 3.29 8.51
CA GLY A 160 -3.04 3.67 7.23
C GLY A 160 -1.71 2.98 7.02
N ASP A 161 -1.25 2.96 5.77
CA ASP A 161 0.03 2.45 5.27
C ASP A 161 0.98 3.56 4.80
N GLY A 162 0.45 4.76 4.55
CA GLY A 162 1.24 5.95 4.24
C GLY A 162 0.53 7.26 4.54
N LEU A 163 1.24 8.35 4.29
CA LEU A 163 0.76 9.73 4.41
C LEU A 163 0.82 10.41 3.05
N THR A 164 -0.22 11.15 2.70
CA THR A 164 -0.26 11.98 1.49
C THR A 164 -0.41 13.44 1.89
N LEU A 165 0.60 14.25 1.65
CA LEU A 165 0.56 15.69 1.89
C LEU A 165 -0.15 16.39 0.74
N TYR A 166 -1.28 17.03 1.01
CA TYR A 166 -1.98 17.88 0.05
C TYR A 166 -2.13 19.29 0.60
N PHE A 167 -1.19 20.15 0.22
CA PHE A 167 -1.14 21.55 0.58
C PHE A 167 -1.58 22.38 -0.61
N ASP A 168 -2.59 23.22 -0.41
CA ASP A 168 -3.24 24.02 -1.46
C ASP A 168 -3.24 25.50 -1.10
N ASP A 169 -3.59 26.40 -2.02
CA ASP A 169 -3.79 27.84 -1.76
C ASP A 169 -2.60 28.57 -1.06
N PHE A 170 -1.37 28.20 -1.38
CA PHE A 170 -0.15 28.86 -0.85
C PHE A 170 0.49 29.84 -1.86
N ASP A 171 -0.19 30.14 -2.98
CA ASP A 171 0.33 31.06 -3.99
C ASP A 171 0.37 32.52 -3.48
N ASP A 172 -0.51 32.87 -2.54
CA ASP A 172 -0.67 34.23 -1.99
C ASP A 172 0.15 34.49 -0.70
N VAL A 173 1.06 33.58 -0.35
CA VAL A 173 1.95 33.73 0.81
C VAL A 173 3.41 33.89 0.39
N ASP A 174 4.26 34.26 1.34
CA ASP A 174 5.70 34.30 1.13
C ASP A 174 6.22 32.91 0.74
N SER A 175 6.49 32.76 -0.56
CA SER A 175 6.96 31.51 -1.17
C SER A 175 8.28 30.99 -0.59
N GLY A 176 9.14 31.89 -0.09
CA GLY A 176 10.39 31.55 0.58
C GLY A 176 10.11 30.94 1.95
N LYS A 177 9.28 31.61 2.76
CA LYS A 177 8.86 31.08 4.06
C LYS A 177 8.11 29.75 3.94
N PHE A 178 7.21 29.62 2.96
CA PHE A 178 6.54 28.35 2.71
C PHE A 178 7.53 27.24 2.32
N ALA A 179 8.51 27.56 1.47
CA ALA A 179 9.53 26.60 1.08
C ALA A 179 10.45 26.17 2.24
N ASP A 180 10.76 27.09 3.16
CA ASP A 180 11.52 26.78 4.39
C ASP A 180 10.71 25.92 5.35
N PHE A 181 9.42 26.24 5.51
CA PHE A 181 8.47 25.42 6.27
C PHE A 181 8.40 24.00 5.71
N PHE A 182 8.17 23.88 4.40
CA PHE A 182 8.02 22.60 3.72
C PHE A 182 9.29 21.76 3.84
N ASP A 183 10.46 22.36 3.67
CA ASP A 183 11.74 21.65 3.83
C ASP A 183 11.93 21.09 5.25
N LYS A 184 11.64 21.90 6.28
CA LYS A 184 11.72 21.46 7.68
C LYS A 184 10.71 20.34 7.97
N LEU A 185 9.47 20.46 7.49
CA LEU A 185 8.44 19.45 7.69
C LEU A 185 8.80 18.13 6.99
N MET A 186 9.23 18.17 5.73
CA MET A 186 9.64 16.98 4.98
C MET A 186 10.79 16.25 5.67
N ASN A 187 11.80 17.00 6.13
CA ASN A 187 12.91 16.42 6.88
C ASN A 187 12.44 15.75 8.18
N ALA A 188 11.58 16.41 8.95
CA ALA A 188 11.05 15.88 10.20
C ALA A 188 10.20 14.61 9.98
N LEU A 189 9.36 14.58 8.93
CA LEU A 189 8.58 13.39 8.56
C LEU A 189 9.48 12.22 8.18
N ILE A 190 10.48 12.45 7.32
CA ILE A 190 11.42 11.41 6.88
C ILE A 190 12.18 10.84 8.09
N GLU A 191 12.71 11.71 8.97
CA GLU A 191 13.46 11.27 10.15
C GLU A 191 12.60 10.44 11.12
N ASN A 192 11.37 10.89 11.38
CA ASN A 192 10.43 10.16 12.23
C ASN A 192 10.01 8.80 11.64
N MET A 193 9.80 8.73 10.33
CA MET A 193 9.51 7.47 9.63
C MET A 193 10.72 6.53 9.66
N GLN A 194 11.94 7.03 9.44
CA GLN A 194 13.17 6.22 9.47
C GLN A 194 13.50 5.68 10.87
N ALA A 195 13.04 6.35 11.92
CA ALA A 195 13.19 5.90 13.30
C ALA A 195 12.26 4.72 13.66
N ARG A 196 11.23 4.46 12.85
CA ARG A 196 10.27 3.37 13.05
C ARG A 196 10.67 2.15 12.20
N SER A 197 10.28 0.95 12.64
CA SER A 197 10.64 -0.32 11.97
C SER A 197 9.70 -0.73 10.83
N ARG A 198 8.66 0.06 10.57
CA ARG A 198 7.61 -0.23 9.60
C ARG A 198 7.92 0.44 8.26
N ASN A 199 7.48 -0.17 7.16
CA ASN A 199 7.50 0.47 5.84
C ASN A 199 6.36 1.49 5.72
N TYR A 200 6.69 2.71 5.31
CA TYR A 200 5.75 3.81 5.10
C TYR A 200 5.82 4.28 3.66
N ALA A 201 4.70 4.76 3.14
CA ALA A 201 4.74 5.65 2.00
C ALA A 201 4.58 7.11 2.43
N LEU A 202 5.32 7.98 1.77
CA LEU A 202 5.19 9.42 1.90
C LEU A 202 4.90 9.99 0.51
N ASN A 203 3.69 10.50 0.30
CA ASN A 203 3.32 11.10 -0.97
C ASN A 203 3.16 12.60 -0.83
N VAL A 204 3.48 13.34 -1.89
CA VAL A 204 3.27 14.78 -1.96
C VAL A 204 2.45 15.10 -3.21
N VAL A 205 1.32 15.76 -3.01
CA VAL A 205 0.47 16.25 -4.09
C VAL A 205 0.99 17.60 -4.57
N ILE A 206 1.28 17.73 -5.86
CA ILE A 206 1.85 18.94 -6.46
C ILE A 206 1.08 19.26 -7.74
N PRO A 207 0.46 20.45 -7.87
CA PRO A 207 -0.08 20.92 -9.15
C PRO A 207 1.02 21.04 -10.21
N ASP A 208 0.76 20.59 -11.43
CA ASP A 208 1.74 20.64 -12.54
C ASP A 208 2.30 22.05 -12.80
N ARG A 209 1.48 23.09 -12.62
CA ARG A 209 1.86 24.50 -12.75
C ARG A 209 2.91 24.96 -11.71
N LEU A 210 3.08 24.26 -10.60
CA LEU A 210 3.99 24.62 -9.51
C LEU A 210 5.27 23.80 -9.53
N LEU A 211 5.27 22.63 -10.18
CA LEU A 211 6.44 21.78 -10.30
C LEU A 211 7.59 22.51 -10.99
N ASN A 212 8.76 22.54 -10.34
CA ASN A 212 9.95 23.29 -10.76
C ASN A 212 9.79 24.82 -10.89
N ARG A 213 8.66 25.39 -10.45
CA ARG A 213 8.41 26.83 -10.49
C ARG A 213 8.29 27.42 -9.09
N ALA A 214 7.65 26.71 -8.18
CA ALA A 214 7.58 27.10 -6.78
C ALA A 214 8.87 26.72 -6.04
N PRO A 215 9.43 27.60 -5.18
CA PRO A 215 10.66 27.32 -4.44
C PRO A 215 10.61 26.09 -3.51
N ALA A 216 9.42 25.62 -3.14
CA ALA A 216 9.20 24.41 -2.35
C ALA A 216 9.30 23.11 -3.20
N PHE A 217 9.02 23.19 -4.50
CA PHE A 217 8.86 22.04 -5.40
C PHE A 217 9.85 22.05 -6.57
N THR A 218 11.07 22.55 -6.33
CA THR A 218 12.16 22.46 -7.30
C THR A 218 12.65 21.01 -7.41
N PHE A 219 13.06 20.59 -8.61
CA PHE A 219 13.52 19.21 -8.81
C PHE A 219 14.71 18.84 -7.93
N GLU A 220 15.60 19.80 -7.65
CA GLU A 220 16.73 19.60 -6.73
C GLU A 220 16.26 19.24 -5.32
N LYS A 221 15.28 19.98 -4.77
CA LYS A 221 14.74 19.70 -3.43
C LYS A 221 13.99 18.37 -3.38
N LEU A 222 13.15 18.10 -4.39
CA LEU A 222 12.42 16.83 -4.46
C LEU A 222 13.39 15.64 -4.61
N LEU A 223 14.45 15.78 -5.41
CA LEU A 223 15.48 14.75 -5.51
C LEU A 223 16.22 14.56 -4.17
N LYS A 224 16.50 15.64 -3.45
CA LYS A 224 17.12 15.58 -2.11
C LYS A 224 16.24 14.82 -1.12
N TYR A 225 14.92 15.05 -1.10
CA TYR A 225 14.00 14.28 -0.25
C TYR A 225 13.97 12.81 -0.65
N LEU A 226 13.94 12.51 -1.95
CA LEU A 226 14.00 11.14 -2.46
C LEU A 226 15.26 10.39 -2.01
N VAL A 227 16.43 10.99 -2.22
CA VAL A 227 17.71 10.40 -1.81
C VAL A 227 17.76 10.18 -0.29
N LYS A 228 17.28 11.15 0.50
CA LYS A 228 17.26 11.06 1.97
C LYS A 228 16.29 9.99 2.46
N ALA A 229 15.06 9.97 1.94
CA ALA A 229 14.00 9.06 2.36
C ALA A 229 14.37 7.61 2.08
N GLU A 230 14.76 7.30 0.83
CA GLU A 230 15.04 5.95 0.34
C GLU A 230 16.49 5.50 0.58
N LYS A 231 17.32 6.34 1.21
CA LYS A 231 18.75 6.11 1.46
C LYS A 231 19.50 5.69 0.19
N LEU A 232 19.24 6.38 -0.91
CA LEU A 232 19.83 6.06 -2.21
C LEU A 232 21.34 6.34 -2.21
N LYS A 233 22.11 5.46 -2.84
CA LYS A 233 23.56 5.63 -2.98
C LYS A 233 23.85 6.63 -4.09
N VAL A 234 24.54 7.71 -3.75
CA VAL A 234 24.94 8.77 -4.69
C VAL A 234 26.45 8.78 -4.82
N VAL A 235 26.95 8.72 -6.06
CA VAL A 235 28.39 8.81 -6.38
C VAL A 235 28.55 9.86 -7.47
N LYS A 236 29.39 10.88 -7.22
CA LYS A 236 29.60 12.02 -8.14
C LYS A 236 28.28 12.63 -8.60
N GLU A 237 27.40 12.95 -7.65
CA GLU A 237 26.07 13.56 -7.87
C GLU A 237 25.07 12.70 -8.67
N ARG A 238 25.37 11.42 -8.91
CA ARG A 238 24.47 10.49 -9.60
C ARG A 238 24.05 9.35 -8.71
N ILE A 239 22.78 9.01 -8.77
CA ILE A 239 22.25 7.81 -8.12
C ILE A 239 22.77 6.58 -8.87
N VAL A 240 23.43 5.68 -8.14
CA VAL A 240 24.01 4.43 -8.67
C VAL A 240 23.31 3.17 -8.18
N THR A 241 22.26 3.32 -7.36
CA THR A 241 21.40 2.19 -6.96
C THR A 241 20.84 1.49 -8.20
N ASN A 242 20.75 0.15 -8.17
CA ASN A 242 20.10 -0.59 -9.25
C ASN A 242 18.60 -0.28 -9.26
N VAL A 243 18.07 0.11 -10.42
CA VAL A 243 16.68 0.58 -10.59
C VAL A 243 15.69 -0.59 -10.67
N GLU A 244 16.16 -1.82 -10.91
CA GLU A 244 15.30 -2.98 -11.13
C GLU A 244 14.66 -3.53 -9.85
N SER A 245 15.16 -3.16 -8.68
CA SER A 245 14.49 -3.45 -7.42
C SER A 245 13.50 -2.33 -7.10
N THR A 246 12.20 -2.60 -7.24
CA THR A 246 11.08 -1.75 -6.78
C THR A 246 11.05 -1.53 -5.26
N THR A 247 12.07 -2.00 -4.54
CA THR A 247 12.18 -1.90 -3.09
C THR A 247 13.17 -0.80 -2.74
N SER A 248 12.70 0.25 -2.07
CA SER A 248 13.54 1.24 -1.40
C SER A 248 14.61 0.54 -0.54
N ASN A 249 15.81 1.14 -0.44
CA ASN A 249 16.84 0.66 0.48
C ASN A 249 16.55 1.07 1.93
N SER A 250 15.44 1.77 2.15
CA SER A 250 14.92 2.14 3.45
C SER A 250 13.49 1.61 3.63
N ASN A 251 12.92 1.92 4.79
CA ASN A 251 11.53 1.65 5.12
C ASN A 251 10.57 2.77 4.64
N ILE A 252 10.99 3.61 3.69
CA ILE A 252 10.17 4.69 3.15
C ILE A 252 10.20 4.62 1.64
N ASP A 253 9.01 4.65 1.03
CA ASP A 253 8.82 4.88 -0.41
C ASP A 253 8.20 6.28 -0.59
N ILE A 254 8.81 7.13 -1.41
CA ILE A 254 8.28 8.48 -1.66
C ILE A 254 7.67 8.57 -3.05
N SER A 255 6.53 9.25 -3.18
CA SER A 255 5.93 9.49 -4.50
C SER A 255 5.40 10.90 -4.67
N TYR A 256 5.61 11.47 -5.84
CA TYR A 256 5.13 12.79 -6.22
C TYR A 256 3.88 12.65 -7.08
N LEU A 257 2.73 12.94 -6.48
CA LEU A 257 1.43 12.88 -7.13
C LEU A 257 1.20 14.20 -7.87
N ILE A 258 1.38 14.21 -9.19
CA ILE A 258 1.32 15.46 -9.97
C ILE A 258 -0.08 15.67 -10.52
N LEU A 259 -0.81 16.66 -10.00
CA LEU A 259 -2.14 17.00 -10.53
C LEU A 259 -1.99 17.64 -11.91
N LEU A 260 -2.41 16.91 -12.95
CA LEU A 260 -2.31 17.39 -14.32
C LEU A 260 -3.46 18.36 -14.64
N SER A 261 -3.12 19.48 -15.26
CA SER A 261 -4.10 20.41 -15.81
C SER A 261 -4.77 19.82 -17.05
N GLU A 262 -6.08 20.04 -17.21
CA GLU A 262 -6.80 19.73 -18.45
C GLU A 262 -6.46 20.77 -19.55
N PRO A 263 -6.29 20.36 -20.83
CA PRO A 263 -6.41 18.99 -21.34
C PRO A 263 -5.15 18.13 -21.08
N THR A 264 -5.35 16.90 -20.61
CA THR A 264 -4.28 15.92 -20.31
C THR A 264 -3.38 15.58 -21.49
N ARG A 265 -3.90 15.67 -22.72
CA ARG A 265 -3.16 15.46 -23.99
C ARG A 265 -1.85 16.25 -24.05
N ASP A 266 -1.87 17.47 -23.52
CA ASP A 266 -0.74 18.39 -23.55
C ASP A 266 0.03 18.40 -22.24
N SER A 267 -0.68 18.43 -21.09
CA SER A 267 -0.03 18.53 -19.78
C SER A 267 0.84 17.30 -19.47
N LYS A 268 0.46 16.08 -19.90
CA LYS A 268 1.29 14.87 -19.73
C LYS A 268 2.64 14.99 -20.43
N LYS A 269 2.66 15.60 -21.62
CA LYS A 269 3.89 15.81 -22.41
C LYS A 269 4.73 16.94 -21.82
N LYS A 270 4.09 18.04 -21.39
CA LYS A 270 4.76 19.14 -20.70
C LYS A 270 5.42 18.69 -19.42
N LEU A 271 4.77 17.82 -18.63
CA LEU A 271 5.36 17.21 -17.44
C LEU A 271 6.65 16.47 -17.79
N ARG A 272 6.62 15.57 -18.78
CA ARG A 272 7.82 14.84 -19.20
C ARG A 272 8.91 15.76 -19.70
N GLN A 273 8.55 16.73 -20.55
CA GLN A 273 9.47 17.71 -21.09
C GLN A 273 10.14 18.54 -19.99
N SER A 274 9.40 18.95 -18.97
CA SER A 274 9.95 19.75 -17.85
C SER A 274 11.09 19.04 -17.11
N ALA A 275 11.08 17.71 -17.05
CA ALA A 275 12.14 16.92 -16.43
C ALA A 275 13.35 16.67 -17.36
N GLU A 276 13.20 16.98 -18.65
CA GLU A 276 14.21 16.73 -19.69
C GLU A 276 14.97 17.99 -20.11
N LEU A 277 14.36 19.16 -19.95
CA LEU A 277 14.92 20.45 -20.33
C LEU A 277 16.17 20.84 -19.50
N PRO A 278 17.02 21.74 -20.02
CA PRO A 278 18.26 22.16 -19.34
C PRO A 278 18.07 22.82 -17.98
N ASP A 279 16.91 23.42 -17.73
CA ASP A 279 16.49 24.04 -16.47
C ASP A 279 16.05 23.03 -15.40
N ALA A 280 15.99 21.73 -15.73
CA ALA A 280 15.75 20.65 -14.79
C ALA A 280 17.01 20.35 -13.94
N VAL A 281 17.43 21.33 -13.13
CA VAL A 281 18.61 21.24 -12.27
C VAL A 281 18.49 20.02 -11.34
N GLY A 282 19.56 19.22 -11.28
CA GLY A 282 19.61 17.96 -10.53
C GLY A 282 19.14 16.72 -11.30
N LEU A 283 18.30 16.86 -12.33
CA LEU A 283 17.76 15.73 -13.12
C LEU A 283 18.62 15.37 -14.33
N LYS A 284 19.85 14.91 -14.06
CA LYS A 284 20.79 14.42 -15.07
C LYS A 284 20.92 12.90 -15.03
N GLY A 285 20.92 12.25 -16.19
CA GLY A 285 21.20 10.81 -16.32
C GLY A 285 20.30 9.93 -15.44
N SER A 286 20.91 9.13 -14.55
CA SER A 286 20.17 8.24 -13.65
C SER A 286 19.23 8.97 -12.69
N ASN A 287 19.55 10.19 -12.25
CA ASN A 287 18.69 10.96 -11.35
C ASN A 287 17.32 11.23 -11.97
N ARG A 288 17.29 11.55 -13.27
CA ARG A 288 16.04 11.75 -14.03
C ARG A 288 15.21 10.47 -14.06
N LYS A 289 15.86 9.32 -14.33
CA LYS A 289 15.19 8.02 -14.34
C LYS A 289 14.55 7.71 -12.99
N PHE A 290 15.30 7.87 -11.89
CA PHE A 290 14.81 7.64 -10.53
C PHE A 290 13.69 8.60 -10.14
N PHE A 291 13.82 9.88 -10.48
CA PHE A 291 12.78 10.86 -10.20
C PHE A 291 11.48 10.53 -10.93
N LEU A 292 11.53 10.28 -12.24
CA LEU A 292 10.33 9.95 -13.03
C LEU A 292 9.67 8.64 -12.61
N ARG A 293 10.45 7.67 -12.10
CA ARG A 293 9.93 6.43 -11.50
C ARG A 293 9.36 6.61 -10.09
N ASN A 294 9.38 7.81 -9.54
CA ASN A 294 8.68 8.20 -8.31
C ASN A 294 7.61 9.27 -8.55
N VAL A 295 7.35 9.62 -9.81
CA VAL A 295 6.26 10.53 -10.19
C VAL A 295 5.05 9.70 -10.60
N ILE A 296 3.87 10.06 -10.09
CA ILE A 296 2.58 9.49 -10.46
C ILE A 296 1.68 10.64 -10.93
N PRO A 297 1.50 10.82 -12.25
CA PRO A 297 0.62 11.86 -12.76
C PRO A 297 -0.83 11.50 -12.46
N VAL A 298 -1.57 12.45 -11.91
CA VAL A 298 -2.96 12.32 -11.49
C VAL A 298 -3.83 12.96 -12.56
N VAL A 299 -4.73 12.17 -13.14
CA VAL A 299 -5.66 12.59 -14.18
C VAL A 299 -7.10 12.51 -13.69
N SER A 300 -7.94 13.35 -14.28
CA SER A 300 -9.38 13.18 -14.20
C SER A 300 -9.86 12.27 -15.34
N TYR A 301 -11.03 11.68 -15.19
CA TYR A 301 -11.71 10.98 -16.28
C TYR A 301 -13.16 11.44 -16.34
N ALA A 302 -13.76 11.32 -17.51
CA ALA A 302 -15.14 11.73 -17.73
C ALA A 302 -16.12 10.72 -17.14
N GLY A 303 -17.13 11.22 -16.43
CA GLY A 303 -18.32 10.41 -16.13
C GLY A 303 -19.11 10.13 -17.41
N ALA A 304 -19.88 9.04 -17.46
CA ALA A 304 -20.64 8.65 -18.67
C ALA A 304 -21.70 9.67 -19.12
N ASN A 305 -22.12 10.56 -18.23
CA ASN A 305 -23.11 11.60 -18.54
C ASN A 305 -22.47 12.93 -18.96
N GLU A 306 -21.14 13.00 -19.12
CA GLU A 306 -20.46 14.22 -19.56
C GLU A 306 -20.54 14.42 -21.09
N PRO A 307 -20.59 15.67 -21.56
CA PRO A 307 -20.44 15.98 -22.98
C PRO A 307 -19.11 15.43 -23.52
N ASN A 308 -19.16 14.79 -24.69
CA ASN A 308 -18.02 14.15 -25.36
C ASN A 308 -17.33 13.07 -24.50
N ALA A 309 -18.09 12.35 -23.66
CA ALA A 309 -17.56 11.28 -22.80
C ALA A 309 -16.76 10.24 -23.59
N GLU A 310 -17.20 9.85 -24.79
CA GLU A 310 -16.45 8.90 -25.64
C GLU A 310 -15.06 9.41 -26.01
N ASP A 311 -14.94 10.66 -26.46
CA ASP A 311 -13.65 11.25 -26.83
C ASP A 311 -12.74 11.40 -25.61
N LYS A 312 -13.31 11.81 -24.47
CA LYS A 312 -12.57 11.88 -23.20
C LYS A 312 -12.11 10.51 -22.72
N GLN A 313 -12.92 9.45 -22.91
CA GLN A 313 -12.55 8.08 -22.55
C GLN A 313 -11.45 7.54 -23.45
N ARG A 314 -11.49 7.84 -24.76
CA ARG A 314 -10.38 7.54 -25.69
C ARG A 314 -9.11 8.28 -25.30
N GLN A 315 -9.21 9.57 -24.99
CA GLN A 315 -8.08 10.37 -24.52
C GLN A 315 -7.50 9.79 -23.22
N PHE A 316 -8.35 9.37 -22.29
CA PHE A 316 -7.92 8.72 -21.05
C PHE A 316 -7.15 7.42 -21.33
N ALA A 317 -7.61 6.56 -22.25
CA ALA A 317 -6.87 5.37 -22.65
C ALA A 317 -5.48 5.72 -23.25
N ASP A 318 -5.41 6.73 -24.11
CA ASP A 318 -4.13 7.24 -24.65
C ASP A 318 -3.22 7.85 -23.57
N ASP A 319 -3.81 8.40 -22.52
CA ASP A 319 -3.08 8.88 -21.35
C ASP A 319 -2.48 7.71 -20.58
N LEU A 320 -3.24 6.66 -20.31
CA LEU A 320 -2.76 5.47 -19.59
C LEU A 320 -1.51 4.86 -20.23
N ILE A 321 -1.51 4.70 -21.56
CA ILE A 321 -0.35 4.17 -22.31
C ILE A 321 0.88 5.05 -22.09
N TYR A 322 0.72 6.37 -22.28
CA TYR A 322 1.84 7.29 -22.14
C TYR A 322 2.36 7.34 -20.69
N LEU A 323 1.45 7.37 -19.72
CA LEU A 323 1.78 7.53 -18.31
C LEU A 323 2.47 6.28 -17.74
N SER A 324 1.98 5.08 -18.09
CA SER A 324 2.53 3.82 -17.62
C SER A 324 3.96 3.57 -18.10
N ASP A 325 4.30 4.00 -19.32
CA ASP A 325 5.65 3.85 -19.85
C ASP A 325 6.63 4.86 -19.24
N ASN A 326 6.21 6.11 -19.11
CA ASN A 326 7.09 7.23 -18.78
C ASN A 326 7.26 7.48 -17.27
N PHE A 327 6.30 7.06 -16.44
CA PHE A 327 6.24 7.39 -15.01
C PHE A 327 6.08 6.13 -14.14
N ASN A 328 5.77 6.29 -12.85
CA ASN A 328 5.52 5.16 -11.93
C ASN A 328 4.10 4.59 -12.03
N GLY A 329 3.27 5.13 -12.92
CA GLY A 329 1.89 4.70 -13.13
C GLY A 329 0.94 5.89 -13.27
N VAL A 330 -0.28 5.72 -12.78
CA VAL A 330 -1.36 6.70 -12.94
C VAL A 330 -2.09 6.94 -11.62
N GLY A 331 -2.39 8.20 -11.34
CA GLY A 331 -3.30 8.61 -10.29
C GLY A 331 -4.66 9.00 -10.85
N LEU A 332 -5.73 8.73 -10.11
CA LEU A 332 -7.10 9.01 -10.53
C LEU A 332 -7.77 9.97 -9.54
N TRP A 333 -8.18 11.13 -10.06
CA TRP A 333 -8.98 12.11 -9.36
C TRP A 333 -10.39 12.16 -9.97
N ASN A 334 -11.37 11.42 -9.46
CA ASN A 334 -11.41 10.59 -8.26
C ASN A 334 -11.28 9.10 -8.61
N MET A 335 -11.16 8.21 -7.62
CA MET A 335 -11.21 6.75 -7.87
C MET A 335 -12.57 6.31 -8.46
N PRO A 336 -12.60 5.39 -9.45
CA PRO A 336 -13.82 4.82 -10.02
C PRO A 336 -14.53 3.83 -9.08
N TYR A 337 -15.82 3.62 -9.30
CA TYR A 337 -16.64 2.57 -8.67
C TYR A 337 -17.65 2.00 -9.66
N ASN A 338 -18.09 0.76 -9.43
CA ASN A 338 -18.96 0.04 -10.38
C ASN A 338 -20.46 0.21 -10.11
N ASN A 339 -20.88 0.69 -8.93
CA ASN A 339 -22.31 0.86 -8.63
C ASN A 339 -22.55 1.77 -7.39
N PRO A 340 -23.73 2.44 -7.29
CA PRO A 340 -24.66 2.77 -8.37
C PRO A 340 -24.33 4.11 -9.06
N ALA A 341 -24.88 4.26 -10.28
CA ALA A 341 -24.86 5.42 -11.17
C ALA A 341 -24.68 6.79 -10.46
N PRO A 342 -23.93 7.74 -11.06
CA PRO A 342 -23.86 7.97 -12.50
C PRO A 342 -22.51 7.68 -13.16
N ASP A 343 -21.56 7.06 -12.44
CA ASP A 343 -20.18 6.90 -12.90
C ASP A 343 -19.92 5.42 -13.19
N PRO A 344 -20.09 4.92 -14.43
CA PRO A 344 -19.84 3.52 -14.74
C PRO A 344 -18.32 3.30 -14.79
N GLY A 345 -17.73 3.07 -13.62
CA GLY A 345 -16.32 2.76 -13.45
C GLY A 345 -15.85 1.56 -14.29
N ASN A 346 -16.77 0.73 -14.80
CA ASN A 346 -16.49 -0.41 -15.67
C ASN A 346 -15.60 -0.03 -16.87
N GLY A 347 -15.91 1.05 -17.59
CA GLY A 347 -15.12 1.48 -18.75
C GLY A 347 -13.72 1.99 -18.37
N ILE A 348 -13.58 2.54 -17.16
CA ILE A 348 -12.29 2.98 -16.61
C ILE A 348 -11.46 1.78 -16.16
N TYR A 349 -12.06 0.82 -15.46
CA TYR A 349 -11.37 -0.41 -15.07
C TYR A 349 -10.97 -1.27 -16.26
N GLU A 350 -11.78 -1.33 -17.31
CA GLU A 350 -11.42 -1.99 -18.56
C GLU A 350 -10.21 -1.30 -19.21
N ALA A 351 -10.21 0.04 -19.30
CA ALA A 351 -9.06 0.80 -19.80
C ALA A 351 -7.79 0.56 -18.96
N LEU A 352 -7.91 0.53 -17.63
CA LEU A 352 -6.79 0.22 -16.73
C LEU A 352 -6.27 -1.21 -16.96
N SER A 353 -7.17 -2.19 -17.01
CA SER A 353 -6.84 -3.59 -17.23
C SER A 353 -6.10 -3.81 -18.55
N ASN A 354 -6.62 -3.23 -19.65
CA ASN A 354 -6.07 -3.40 -20.98
C ASN A 354 -4.69 -2.76 -21.18
N ASN A 355 -4.36 -1.71 -20.41
CA ASN A 355 -3.13 -0.93 -20.61
C ASN A 355 -2.06 -1.13 -19.53
N LEU A 356 -2.42 -1.63 -18.33
CA LEU A 356 -1.49 -1.73 -17.20
C LEU A 356 -1.19 -3.17 -16.75
N LEU A 357 -1.99 -4.15 -17.16
CA LEU A 357 -1.66 -5.55 -16.92
C LEU A 357 -0.65 -6.03 -17.96
N ALA A 358 0.43 -6.65 -17.49
CA ALA A 358 1.41 -7.26 -18.37
C ALA A 358 0.84 -8.53 -19.00
N SER A 359 0.91 -8.65 -20.33
CA SER A 359 0.35 -9.75 -21.13
C SER A 359 1.14 -11.08 -21.02
N ASN A 360 1.65 -11.44 -19.85
CA ASN A 360 2.61 -12.53 -19.70
C ASN A 360 1.96 -13.85 -19.28
N ALA A 361 2.46 -14.97 -19.81
CA ALA A 361 1.97 -16.33 -19.55
C ALA A 361 2.01 -16.79 -18.07
N ALA A 362 2.75 -16.08 -17.20
CA ALA A 362 2.73 -16.30 -15.75
C ALA A 362 1.38 -15.93 -15.10
N GLU A 363 0.50 -15.20 -15.81
CA GLU A 363 -0.86 -14.87 -15.38
C GLU A 363 -1.81 -16.06 -15.31
N LEU A 364 -1.49 -17.19 -15.95
CA LEU A 364 -2.40 -18.34 -16.03
C LEU A 364 -2.69 -18.99 -14.66
N PHE A 365 -1.78 -18.81 -13.68
CA PHE A 365 -1.91 -19.38 -12.34
C PHE A 365 -2.37 -18.35 -11.30
N THR A 366 -1.84 -17.13 -11.33
CA THR A 366 -2.12 -16.07 -10.34
C THR A 366 -3.51 -15.44 -10.47
N ASN A 367 -4.10 -15.45 -11.67
CA ASN A 367 -5.41 -14.82 -11.92
C ASN A 367 -6.58 -15.84 -11.94
N THR A 368 -6.35 -17.04 -11.39
CA THR A 368 -7.41 -18.04 -11.26
C THR A 368 -8.37 -17.66 -10.13
N LYS A 369 -9.64 -18.06 -10.24
CA LYS A 369 -10.63 -17.92 -9.15
C LYS A 369 -10.14 -18.53 -7.84
N LEU A 370 -9.30 -19.58 -7.91
CA LEU A 370 -8.66 -20.20 -6.77
C LEU A 370 -7.69 -19.24 -6.05
N CYS A 371 -6.76 -18.61 -6.78
CA CYS A 371 -5.84 -17.65 -6.16
C CYS A 371 -6.56 -16.40 -5.63
N SER A 372 -7.57 -15.90 -6.34
CA SER A 372 -8.45 -14.83 -5.84
C SER A 372 -9.08 -15.22 -4.49
N PHE A 373 -9.71 -16.40 -4.43
CA PHE A 373 -10.33 -16.92 -3.22
C PHE A 373 -9.32 -17.10 -2.07
N ILE A 374 -8.16 -17.68 -2.37
CA ILE A 374 -7.09 -17.94 -1.40
C ILE A 374 -6.53 -16.63 -0.86
N CYS A 375 -6.28 -15.64 -1.71
CA CYS A 375 -5.73 -14.37 -1.27
C CYS A 375 -6.70 -13.62 -0.35
N ILE A 376 -8.00 -13.57 -0.71
CA ILE A 376 -9.05 -12.97 0.12
C ILE A 376 -9.19 -13.71 1.46
N ASN A 377 -8.91 -15.01 1.49
CA ASN A 377 -9.01 -15.87 2.68
C ASN A 377 -7.64 -16.33 3.21
N ARG A 378 -6.58 -15.56 2.96
CA ARG A 378 -5.20 -15.98 3.22
C ARG A 378 -4.93 -16.41 4.66
N TRP A 379 -5.61 -15.79 5.61
CA TRP A 379 -5.46 -16.10 7.02
C TRP A 379 -5.86 -17.56 7.34
N TRP A 380 -6.94 -18.05 6.72
CA TRP A 380 -7.37 -19.45 6.86
C TRP A 380 -6.36 -20.39 6.20
N GLY A 381 -5.85 -20.01 5.03
CA GLY A 381 -4.80 -20.76 4.35
C GLY A 381 -3.54 -20.93 5.19
N ARG A 382 -3.07 -19.83 5.80
CA ARG A 382 -1.93 -19.84 6.73
C ARG A 382 -2.22 -20.66 7.97
N LEU A 383 -3.42 -20.55 8.55
CA LEU A 383 -3.83 -21.35 9.71
C LEU A 383 -3.78 -22.85 9.39
N VAL A 384 -4.39 -23.27 8.28
CA VAL A 384 -4.37 -24.67 7.81
C VAL A 384 -2.94 -25.15 7.63
N LEU A 385 -2.09 -24.36 6.98
CA LEU A 385 -0.68 -24.71 6.78
C LEU A 385 0.08 -24.87 8.10
N ILE A 386 -0.08 -23.94 9.04
CA ILE A 386 0.54 -24.01 10.37
C ILE A 386 0.04 -25.24 11.13
N THR A 387 -1.26 -25.52 11.10
CA THR A 387 -1.83 -26.71 11.74
C THR A 387 -1.25 -28.00 11.15
N LEU A 388 -1.15 -28.10 9.83
CA LEU A 388 -0.56 -29.27 9.15
C LEU A 388 0.92 -29.45 9.51
N LEU A 389 1.69 -28.36 9.56
CA LEU A 389 3.09 -28.39 10.00
C LEU A 389 3.21 -28.83 11.46
N LEU A 390 2.36 -28.33 12.36
CA LEU A 390 2.34 -28.74 13.77
C LEU A 390 1.99 -30.22 13.92
N ILE A 391 1.00 -30.71 13.18
CA ILE A 391 0.66 -32.15 13.14
C ILE A 391 1.88 -32.96 12.69
N GLY A 392 2.56 -32.54 11.62
CA GLY A 392 3.79 -33.17 11.14
C GLY A 392 4.88 -33.22 12.21
N VAL A 393 5.16 -32.09 12.86
CA VAL A 393 6.20 -31.98 13.91
C VAL A 393 5.87 -32.85 15.13
N VAL A 394 4.61 -32.92 15.56
CA VAL A 394 4.19 -33.72 16.74
C VAL A 394 4.14 -35.21 16.42
N SER A 395 3.78 -35.57 15.20
CA SER A 395 3.56 -36.97 14.79
C SER A 395 4.83 -37.84 14.81
N LEU A 396 6.01 -37.24 14.61
CA LEU A 396 7.31 -37.91 14.68
C LEU A 396 7.69 -38.30 16.12
N PRO A 397 7.69 -37.39 17.11
CA PRO A 397 7.81 -37.72 18.53
C PRO A 397 6.78 -38.73 19.02
N VAL A 398 5.52 -38.61 18.62
CA VAL A 398 4.46 -39.57 18.99
C VAL A 398 4.84 -40.98 18.54
N ARG A 399 5.39 -41.14 17.34
CA ARG A 399 5.90 -42.45 16.88
C ARG A 399 7.04 -43.00 17.72
N MET A 400 7.90 -42.11 18.22
CA MET A 400 9.06 -42.51 19.01
C MET A 400 8.73 -42.80 20.48
N LEU A 401 7.72 -42.11 21.04
CA LEU A 401 7.35 -42.22 22.46
C LEU A 401 6.24 -43.24 22.71
N VAL A 402 5.37 -43.49 21.73
CA VAL A 402 4.23 -44.39 21.89
C VAL A 402 4.53 -45.77 21.29
N CYS A 403 4.62 -46.78 22.17
CA CYS A 403 4.81 -48.20 21.79
C CYS A 403 3.49 -48.88 21.38
N ASN A 404 2.64 -48.20 20.60
CA ASN A 404 1.40 -48.77 20.08
C ASN A 404 1.66 -49.48 18.74
N ARG A 405 1.11 -50.69 18.54
CA ARG A 405 1.25 -51.50 17.33
C ARG A 405 0.79 -50.77 16.05
N PHE A 406 -0.23 -49.91 16.15
CA PHE A 406 -0.68 -49.08 15.03
C PHE A 406 0.36 -48.00 14.66
N VAL A 407 0.90 -47.31 15.65
CA VAL A 407 1.85 -46.20 15.47
C VAL A 407 3.21 -46.70 14.97
N GLN A 408 3.59 -47.94 15.30
CA GLN A 408 4.80 -48.60 14.78
C GLN A 408 4.60 -49.24 13.39
N SER A 409 3.35 -49.41 12.93
CA SER A 409 3.03 -49.99 11.64
C SER A 409 3.62 -49.17 10.47
N PRO A 410 3.97 -49.80 9.33
CA PRO A 410 4.28 -49.08 8.09
C PRO A 410 3.09 -48.22 7.59
N ARG A 411 1.85 -48.59 7.94
CA ARG A 411 0.64 -47.80 7.60
C ARG A 411 0.70 -46.38 8.14
N TYR A 412 1.22 -46.20 9.36
CA TYR A 412 1.40 -44.88 9.95
C TYR A 412 2.40 -44.02 9.16
N LEU A 413 3.49 -44.61 8.64
CA LEU A 413 4.44 -43.91 7.77
C LEU A 413 3.79 -43.48 6.45
N TYR A 414 2.93 -44.32 5.86
CA TYR A 414 2.18 -43.92 4.66
C TYR A 414 1.26 -42.71 4.92
N PHE A 415 0.56 -42.68 6.07
CA PHE A 415 -0.24 -41.51 6.46
C PHE A 415 0.62 -40.27 6.68
N LEU A 416 1.82 -40.41 7.26
CA LEU A 416 2.76 -39.30 7.39
C LEU A 416 3.24 -38.77 6.05
N TRP A 417 3.58 -39.65 5.11
CA TRP A 417 3.98 -39.25 3.76
C TRP A 417 2.83 -38.57 3.01
N LEU A 418 1.62 -39.13 3.07
CA LEU A 418 0.43 -38.50 2.47
C LEU A 418 0.13 -37.13 3.10
N GLY A 419 0.22 -37.02 4.43
CA GLY A 419 0.06 -35.74 5.13
C GLY A 419 1.16 -34.74 4.75
N GLY A 420 2.41 -35.20 4.61
CA GLY A 420 3.54 -34.38 4.15
C GLY A 420 3.34 -33.86 2.73
N ILE A 421 2.90 -34.73 1.80
CA ILE A 421 2.56 -34.34 0.42
C ILE A 421 1.41 -33.33 0.41
N GLY A 422 0.34 -33.60 1.16
CA GLY A 422 -0.78 -32.66 1.29
C GLY A 422 -0.34 -31.29 1.83
N THR A 423 0.55 -31.29 2.83
CA THR A 423 1.13 -30.06 3.39
C THR A 423 1.97 -29.31 2.36
N ALA A 424 2.79 -30.03 1.59
CA ALA A 424 3.60 -29.44 0.53
C ALA A 424 2.74 -28.82 -0.58
N LEU A 425 1.65 -29.49 -0.97
CA LEU A 425 0.70 -28.96 -1.95
C LEU A 425 0.04 -27.66 -1.46
N VAL A 426 -0.44 -27.63 -0.21
CA VAL A 426 -1.01 -26.41 0.39
C VAL A 426 0.04 -25.29 0.45
N ALA A 427 1.29 -25.62 0.81
CA ALA A 427 2.38 -24.65 0.84
C ALA A 427 2.69 -24.07 -0.55
N ILE A 428 2.72 -24.90 -1.60
CA ILE A 428 2.96 -24.46 -2.98
C ILE A 428 1.84 -23.52 -3.43
N ILE A 429 0.58 -23.91 -3.23
CA ILE A 429 -0.56 -23.08 -3.61
C ILE A 429 -0.53 -21.73 -2.88
N MET A 430 -0.21 -21.72 -1.59
CA MET A 430 -0.10 -20.47 -0.83
C MET A 430 1.09 -19.61 -1.30
N LEU A 431 2.23 -20.21 -1.65
CA LEU A 431 3.40 -19.47 -2.16
C LEU A 431 3.16 -18.83 -3.53
N GLU A 432 2.33 -19.46 -4.37
CA GLU A 432 1.95 -18.91 -5.67
C GLU A 432 0.84 -17.86 -5.57
N CYS A 433 -0.15 -18.06 -4.69
CA CYS A 433 -1.31 -17.16 -4.58
C CYS A 433 -1.18 -16.05 -3.51
N ASP A 434 -0.22 -16.13 -2.57
CA ASP A 434 0.03 -15.12 -1.53
C ASP A 434 1.51 -14.66 -1.55
N PRO A 435 1.84 -13.56 -2.25
CA PRO A 435 3.23 -13.08 -2.30
C PRO A 435 3.72 -12.50 -0.96
N ASP A 436 2.84 -12.16 -0.01
CA ASP A 436 3.29 -11.76 1.34
C ASP A 436 3.89 -12.97 2.07
N GLN A 437 3.43 -14.17 1.72
CA GLN A 437 3.95 -15.39 2.30
C GLN A 437 5.40 -15.64 1.87
N LYS A 438 5.83 -15.20 0.67
CA LYS A 438 7.24 -15.32 0.24
C LYS A 438 8.19 -14.65 1.24
N GLN A 439 7.81 -13.50 1.81
CA GLN A 439 8.62 -12.81 2.82
C GLN A 439 8.65 -13.56 4.17
N TRP A 440 7.55 -14.19 4.55
CA TRP A 440 7.42 -14.93 5.81
C TRP A 440 8.05 -16.33 5.77
N ILE A 441 7.97 -17.00 4.62
CA ILE A 441 8.36 -18.40 4.42
C ILE A 441 9.76 -18.56 3.80
N ALA A 442 10.28 -17.58 3.05
CA ALA A 442 11.65 -17.65 2.54
C ALA A 442 12.72 -17.92 3.63
N PRO A 443 12.60 -17.39 4.87
CA PRO A 443 13.49 -17.76 5.96
C PRO A 443 13.35 -19.22 6.40
N LEU A 444 12.13 -19.77 6.37
CA LEU A 444 11.84 -21.18 6.73
C LEU A 444 12.37 -22.18 5.68
N PHE A 445 12.50 -21.78 4.42
CA PHE A 445 13.18 -22.58 3.40
C PHE A 445 14.64 -22.15 3.16
N SER A 446 15.19 -21.28 4.01
CA SER A 446 16.60 -20.92 3.91
C SER A 446 17.47 -22.17 4.16
N PRO A 447 18.61 -22.32 3.44
CA PRO A 447 19.53 -23.44 3.65
C PRO A 447 19.93 -23.60 5.12
N LYS A 448 20.05 -22.49 5.86
CA LYS A 448 20.39 -22.46 7.28
C LYS A 448 19.30 -23.07 8.17
N PHE A 449 18.03 -22.75 7.90
CA PHE A 449 16.92 -23.30 8.68
C PHE A 449 16.71 -24.79 8.38
N LEU A 450 16.80 -25.19 7.11
CA LEU A 450 16.74 -26.60 6.71
C LEU A 450 17.90 -27.42 7.32
N LEU A 451 19.12 -26.87 7.32
CA LEU A 451 20.27 -27.47 8.02
C LEU A 451 20.05 -27.54 9.54
N GLY A 452 19.41 -26.53 10.13
CA GLY A 452 19.04 -26.51 11.55
C GLY A 452 18.04 -27.61 11.91
N ILE A 453 17.00 -27.81 11.10
CA ILE A 453 16.03 -28.91 11.26
C ILE A 453 16.73 -30.26 11.07
N ALA A 454 17.57 -30.40 10.06
CA ALA A 454 18.31 -31.64 9.83
C ALA A 454 19.24 -31.96 11.01
N ALA A 455 19.98 -30.98 11.52
CA ALA A 455 20.85 -31.13 12.67
C ALA A 455 20.07 -31.46 13.96
N ALA A 456 18.93 -30.81 14.20
CA ALA A 456 18.05 -31.11 15.32
C ALA A 456 17.46 -32.52 15.22
N GLY A 457 17.04 -32.94 14.01
CA GLY A 457 16.57 -34.30 13.73
C GLY A 457 17.66 -35.35 13.98
N ILE A 458 18.89 -35.11 13.52
CA ILE A 458 20.05 -35.98 13.76
C ILE A 458 20.38 -36.03 15.26
N ALA A 459 20.44 -34.89 15.94
CA ALA A 459 20.71 -34.83 17.38
C ALA A 459 19.64 -35.58 18.19
N LEU A 460 18.36 -35.47 17.81
CA LEU A 460 17.27 -36.20 18.42
C LEU A 460 17.43 -37.72 18.21
N VAL A 461 17.75 -38.16 16.99
CA VAL A 461 18.02 -39.58 16.69
C VAL A 461 19.20 -40.10 17.52
N VAL A 462 20.31 -39.35 17.62
CA VAL A 462 21.49 -39.72 18.41
C VAL A 462 21.19 -39.80 19.91
N LEU A 463 20.44 -38.85 20.46
CA LEU A 463 20.01 -38.86 21.86
C LEU A 463 19.10 -40.06 22.16
N LEU A 464 18.23 -40.41 21.22
CA LEU A 464 17.31 -41.54 21.35
C LEU A 464 18.01 -42.90 21.17
N GLU A 465 19.01 -42.99 20.29
CA GLU A 465 19.88 -44.18 20.21
C GLU A 465 20.67 -44.39 21.51
N LYS A 466 21.25 -43.32 22.08
CA LYS A 466 21.90 -43.41 23.39
C LYS A 466 20.92 -43.90 24.45
N ARG A 467 19.69 -43.40 24.48
CA ARG A 467 18.64 -43.86 25.41
C ARG A 467 18.27 -45.34 25.20
N LYS A 468 18.18 -45.82 23.95
CA LYS A 468 17.93 -47.26 23.66
C LYS A 468 19.08 -48.16 24.12
N ARG A 469 20.34 -47.70 24.08
CA ARG A 469 21.49 -48.46 24.61
C ARG A 469 21.50 -48.52 26.13
N TYR A 470 20.99 -47.51 26.83
CA TYR A 470 20.87 -47.51 28.29
C TYR A 470 19.68 -48.31 28.86
N ILE A 471 18.70 -48.69 28.01
CA ILE A 471 17.47 -49.41 28.44
C ILE A 471 17.50 -50.89 28.05
N LYS A 472 18.52 -51.36 27.33
CA LYS A 472 18.78 -52.81 27.18
C LYS A 472 19.67 -53.27 28.35
N PRO A 473 19.21 -54.17 29.23
CA PRO A 473 20.11 -54.92 30.10
C PRO A 473 21.03 -55.83 29.27
#